data_AF-B1TAM7-F1
#
_entry.id   AF-B1TAM7-F1
#
_cell.length_a   1.000
_cell.length_b   1.000
_cell.length_c   1.000
_cell.angle_alpha   90.00
_cell.angle_beta   90.00
_cell.angle_gamma   90.00
#
_symmetry.space_group_name_H-M   'P 1'
#
loop_
_entity.id
_entity.type
_entity.pdbx_description
1 polymer ?
#
loop_
_entity_poly.entity_id
_entity_poly.type
_entity_poly.pdbx_seq_one_letter_code
_entity_poly.pdbx_strand_id
1 'polypeptide(L)' 'MQLGSFKDDTTARSWATKLKSAGVPAYVEHRKQADGSTATLLRAGPFADRAAASAAIAKVREAGLTQ' A
#
# COMPACT_ATOMS: atom_id res chain seq x y z
N MET A 1 8.18 -1.56 0.56
CA MET A 1 7.48 -2.87 0.61
C MET A 1 6.14 -2.75 -0.12
N GLN A 2 5.65 -3.76 -0.84
CA GLN A 2 4.28 -3.75 -1.38
C GLN A 2 3.29 -4.22 -0.32
N LEU A 3 2.20 -3.47 -0.14
CA LEU A 3 1.10 -3.82 0.77
C LEU A 3 -0.09 -4.42 0.02
N GLY A 4 -0.32 -3.95 -1.20
CA GLY A 4 -1.58 -4.14 -1.92
C GLY A 4 -1.41 -3.98 -3.43
N SER A 5 -2.27 -4.62 -4.22
CA SER A 5 -2.53 -4.29 -5.62
C SER A 5 -4.02 -4.12 -5.79
N PHE A 6 -4.42 -3.00 -6.33
CA PHE A 6 -5.78 -2.56 -6.53
C PHE A 6 -6.09 -2.53 -8.01
N LYS A 7 -7.36 -2.77 -8.35
CA LYS A 7 -7.87 -2.48 -9.70
C LYS A 7 -8.14 -0.98 -9.88
N ASP A 8 -8.51 -0.30 -8.79
CA ASP A 8 -8.90 1.12 -8.79
C ASP A 8 -7.91 2.02 -8.05
N ASP A 9 -7.51 3.11 -8.69
CA ASP A 9 -6.64 4.15 -8.12
C ASP A 9 -7.26 4.83 -6.89
N THR A 10 -8.55 5.15 -6.95
CA THR A 10 -9.29 5.81 -5.87
C THR A 10 -9.24 5.02 -4.57
N THR A 11 -9.41 3.70 -4.66
CA THR A 11 -9.34 2.79 -3.51
C THR A 11 -7.92 2.76 -2.96
N ALA A 12 -6.90 2.65 -3.83
CA ALA A 12 -5.51 2.66 -3.42
C ALA A 12 -5.11 3.98 -2.73
N ARG A 13 -5.53 5.14 -3.27
CA ARG A 13 -5.26 6.46 -2.68
C ARG A 13 -5.97 6.66 -1.33
N SER A 14 -7.20 6.16 -1.20
CA SER A 14 -7.92 6.18 0.08
C SER A 14 -7.17 5.38 1.15
N TRP A 15 -6.65 4.22 0.77
CA TRP A 15 -5.79 3.41 1.64
C TRP A 15 -4.47 4.08 1.98
N ALA A 16 -3.77 4.65 1.00
CA ALA A 16 -2.55 5.42 1.26
C ALA A 16 -2.78 6.55 2.26
N THR A 17 -3.93 7.24 2.16
CA THR A 17 -4.33 8.31 3.08
C THR A 17 -4.63 7.77 4.48
N LYS A 18 -5.39 6.68 4.60
CA LYS A 18 -5.66 6.01 5.88
C LYS A 18 -4.37 5.59 6.58
N LEU A 19 -3.45 4.96 5.84
CA LEU A 19 -2.16 4.52 6.37
C LEU A 19 -1.31 5.71 6.83
N LYS A 20 -1.25 6.77 6.01
CA LYS A 20 -0.55 8.00 6.37
C LYS A 20 -1.12 8.61 7.65
N SER A 21 -2.45 8.66 7.80
CA SER A 21 -3.12 9.11 9.02
C SER A 21 -2.83 8.21 10.22
N ALA A 22 -2.58 6.92 9.98
CA ALA A 22 -2.16 5.98 11.00
C ALA A 22 -0.64 6.02 11.29
N GLY A 23 0.10 6.98 10.71
CA GLY A 23 1.55 7.12 10.90
C GLY A 23 2.40 6.18 10.04
N VAL A 24 1.79 5.53 9.04
CA VAL A 24 2.46 4.62 8.11
C VAL A 24 2.64 5.34 6.77
N PRO A 25 3.87 5.66 6.35
CA PRO A 25 4.10 6.25 5.04
C PRO A 25 3.73 5.23 3.94
N ALA A 26 2.75 5.59 3.11
CA ALA A 26 2.28 4.76 2.01
C ALA A 26 2.03 5.60 0.75
N TYR A 27 2.28 5.01 -0.41
CA TYR A 27 2.12 5.63 -1.71
C TYR A 27 1.56 4.63 -2.73
N VAL A 28 0.88 5.17 -3.73
CA VAL A 28 0.33 4.40 -4.85
C VAL A 28 1.32 4.47 -6.01
N GLU A 29 1.62 3.32 -6.61
CA GLU A 29 2.49 3.15 -7.75
C GLU A 29 1.71 2.50 -8.89
N HIS A 30 1.61 3.18 -10.04
CA HIS A 30 1.06 2.59 -11.26
C HIS A 30 2.18 1.89 -12.01
N ARG A 31 2.19 0.57 -11.98
CA ARG A 31 3.17 -0.23 -12.71
C ARG A 31 2.52 -0.83 -13.94
N LYS A 32 3.13 -0.59 -15.10
CA LYS A 32 2.78 -1.31 -16.33
C LYS A 32 3.26 -2.76 -16.23
N GLN A 33 2.34 -3.71 -16.37
CA GLN A 33 2.61 -5.14 -16.34
C GLN A 33 3.09 -5.64 -17.70
N ALA A 34 3.67 -6.84 -17.70
CA ALA A 34 4.16 -7.50 -18.89
C ALA A 34 3.04 -7.82 -19.92
N ASP A 35 1.78 -7.98 -19.47
CA ASP A 35 0.65 -8.18 -20.39
C ASP A 35 0.20 -6.88 -21.10
N GLY A 36 0.68 -5.72 -20.66
CA GLY A 36 0.25 -4.41 -21.14
C GLY A 36 -0.75 -3.70 -20.22
N SER A 37 -1.38 -4.41 -19.29
CA SER A 37 -2.23 -3.82 -18.24
C SER A 37 -1.46 -2.93 -17.27
N THR A 38 -2.14 -1.98 -16.64
CA THR A 38 -1.57 -1.14 -15.57
C THR A 38 -2.10 -1.61 -14.22
N ALA A 39 -1.21 -2.04 -13.33
CA ALA A 39 -1.56 -2.40 -11.97
C ALA A 39 -1.34 -1.22 -11.02
N THR A 40 -2.34 -0.96 -10.18
CA THR A 40 -2.24 0.04 -9.11
C THR A 40 -1.70 -0.64 -7.86
N LEU A 41 -0.43 -0.45 -7.55
CA LEU A 41 0.22 -1.06 -6.39
C LEU A 41 0.24 -0.08 -5.23
N LEU A 42 -0.28 -0.47 -4.07
CA LEU A 42 -0.06 0.27 -2.83
C LEU A 42 1.22 -0.25 -2.20
N ARG A 43 2.17 0.65 -2.01
CA ARG A 43 3.42 0.38 -1.32
C ARG A 43 3.48 1.18 -0.04
N ALA A 44 4.19 0.63 0.93
CA ALA A 44 4.57 1.38 2.12
C ALA A 44 6.08 1.54 2.20
N GLY A 45 6.48 2.74 2.63
CA GLY A 45 7.85 3.17 2.79
C GLY A 45 8.04 4.67 2.47
N PRO A 46 9.25 5.21 2.70
CA PRO A 46 10.41 4.54 3.30
C PRO A 46 10.21 4.29 4.80
N PHE A 47 10.52 3.06 5.24
CA PHE A 47 10.54 2.73 6.65
C PHE A 47 11.97 2.81 7.14
N ALA A 48 12.21 3.52 8.24
CA ALA A 48 13.51 3.52 8.89
C ALA A 48 13.89 2.11 9.37
N ASP A 49 12.89 1.35 9.86
CA ASP A 49 13.11 0.07 10.51
C ASP A 49 12.06 -0.98 10.15
N ARG A 50 12.43 -2.26 10.32
CA ARG A 50 11.55 -3.41 10.13
C ARG A 50 10.33 -3.41 11.07
N ALA A 51 10.47 -2.81 12.24
CA ALA A 51 9.37 -2.66 13.21
C ALA A 51 8.25 -1.76 12.65
N ALA A 52 8.62 -0.61 12.06
CA ALA A 52 7.67 0.27 11.39
C ALA A 52 7.00 -0.41 10.18
N ALA A 53 7.77 -1.21 9.42
CA ALA A 53 7.22 -2.01 8.34
C ALA A 53 6.25 -3.09 8.83
N SER A 54 6.53 -3.75 9.95
CA SER A 54 5.67 -4.80 10.53
C SER A 54 4.40 -4.21 11.13
N ALA A 55 4.49 -3.06 11.80
CA ALA A 55 3.33 -2.32 12.31
C ALA A 55 2.43 -1.82 11.17
N ALA A 56 3.03 -1.41 10.05
CA ALA A 56 2.29 -1.08 8.84
C ALA A 56 1.55 -2.29 8.29
N ILE A 57 2.21 -3.44 8.16
CA ILE A 57 1.58 -4.68 7.71
C ILE A 57 0.47 -5.10 8.66
N ALA A 58 0.68 -5.00 9.98
CA ALA A 58 -0.34 -5.30 10.98
C ALA A 58 -1.57 -4.41 10.79
N LYS A 59 -1.40 -3.09 10.70
CA LYS A 59 -2.51 -2.13 10.44
C LYS A 59 -3.24 -2.41 9.13
N VAL A 60 -2.50 -2.73 8.08
CA VAL A 60 -3.05 -3.09 6.75
C VAL A 60 -3.89 -4.36 6.85
N ARG A 61 -3.40 -5.35 7.59
CA ARG A 61 -4.06 -6.63 7.82
C ARG A 61 -5.29 -6.49 8.73
N GLU A 62 -5.19 -5.70 9.79
CA GLU A 62 -6.30 -5.35 10.69
C GLU A 62 -7.40 -4.57 9.97
N ALA A 63 -7.03 -3.64 9.09
CA ALA A 63 -7.98 -2.88 8.32
C ALA A 63 -8.62 -3.71 7.17
N GLY A 64 -8.25 -5.00 7.03
CA GLY A 64 -8.85 -5.92 6.08
C GLY A 64 -8.31 -5.80 4.66
N LEU A 65 -7.14 -5.20 4.45
CA LEU A 65 -6.45 -5.26 3.18
C LEU A 65 -5.76 -6.62 3.03
N THR A 66 -6.57 -7.66 2.87
CA THR A 66 -6.13 -8.97 2.41
C THR A 66 -6.22 -8.96 0.90
N GLN A 67 -5.07 -8.85 0.25
CA GLN A 67 -4.91 -9.24 -1.14
C GLN A 67 -5.16 -10.72 -1.33
#